data_AF-A0A1Q4GS05-F1
#
_entry.id   AF-A0A1Q4GS05-F1
#
_cell.length_a   1.000
_cell.length_b   1.000
_cell.length_c   1.000
_cell.angle_alpha   90.00
_cell.angle_beta   90.00
_cell.angle_gamma   90.00
#
_symmetry.space_group_name_H-M   'P 1'
#
loop_
_entity.id
_entity.type
_entity.pdbx_description
1 polymer ?
#
loop_
_entity_poly.entity_id
_entity_poly.type
_entity_poly.pdbx_seq_one_letter_code
_entity_poly.pdbx_strand_id
1 'polypeptide(L)'
;MLRRAGRGFALPSAIFLLVVLAALGAYLVTLSRTSHLAAALDVHSARAYQAARAGIEWAAWQVIVPPGPATPCPPSPSTLTLGATLGLFSVTVECRRSDVSDGAETVSVYQIRSTATAGAAGEPDYVERRIEAVFAK
;
A
#
# COMPACT_ATOMS: atom_id res chain seq x y z
N MET A 1 -24.33 60.47 26.71
CA MET A 1 -24.65 60.47 25.27
C MET A 1 -24.65 59.04 24.75
N LEU A 2 -25.76 58.30 24.88
CA LEU A 2 -25.88 56.98 24.26
C LEU A 2 -26.33 57.16 22.80
N ARG A 3 -25.38 57.03 21.88
CA ARG A 3 -25.64 56.94 20.43
C ARG A 3 -26.56 55.74 20.17
N ARG A 4 -27.78 56.00 19.69
CA ARG A 4 -28.59 54.98 19.04
C ARG A 4 -27.88 54.58 17.73
N ALA A 5 -27.18 53.46 17.75
CA ALA A 5 -26.75 52.80 16.52
C ALA A 5 -28.00 52.40 15.73
N GLY A 6 -28.08 52.78 14.45
CA GLY A 6 -29.20 52.43 13.58
C GLY A 6 -29.41 50.90 13.52
N ARG A 7 -30.54 50.42 14.07
CA ARG A 7 -30.85 49.00 14.30
C ARG A 7 -31.35 48.26 13.03
N GLY A 8 -30.88 48.61 11.84
CA GLY A 8 -31.47 48.09 10.58
C GLY A 8 -30.50 47.54 9.53
N PHE A 9 -29.27 48.06 9.43
CA PHE A 9 -28.40 47.77 8.28
C PHE A 9 -27.31 46.70 8.54
N ALA A 10 -26.98 46.42 9.81
CA ALA A 10 -25.91 45.49 10.17
C ALA A 10 -26.36 44.03 10.34
N LEU A 11 -27.67 43.78 10.45
CA LEU A 11 -28.22 42.45 10.69
C LEU A 11 -28.00 41.49 9.50
N PRO A 12 -28.30 41.88 8.25
CA PRO A 12 -28.07 41.03 7.08
C PRO A 12 -26.59 40.71 6.84
N SER A 13 -25.69 41.69 7.06
CA SER A 13 -24.25 41.50 6.89
C SER A 13 -23.63 40.62 7.96
N ALA A 14 -24.09 40.71 9.22
CA ALA A 14 -23.65 39.81 10.29
C ALA A 14 -24.04 38.35 10.00
N ILE A 15 -25.27 38.11 9.54
CA ILE A 15 -25.72 36.75 9.18
C ILE A 15 -24.91 36.21 8.00
N PHE A 16 -24.66 37.03 6.97
CA PHE A 16 -23.83 36.64 5.83
C PHE A 16 -22.43 36.20 6.28
N LEU A 17 -21.77 36.99 7.14
CA LEU A 17 -20.46 36.63 7.68
C LEU A 17 -20.49 35.33 8.49
N LEU A 18 -21.51 35.13 9.33
CA LEU A 18 -21.67 33.89 10.09
C LEU A 18 -21.83 32.67 9.19
N VAL A 19 -22.61 32.76 8.11
CA VAL A 19 -22.80 31.67 7.15
C VAL A 19 -21.49 31.35 6.41
N VAL A 20 -20.74 32.36 5.97
CA VAL A 20 -19.45 32.16 5.30
C VAL A 20 -18.43 31.51 6.25
N LEU A 21 -18.33 32.00 7.50
CA LEU A 21 -17.43 31.41 8.50
C LEU A 21 -17.83 29.98 8.86
N ALA A 22 -19.13 29.68 8.97
CA ALA A 22 -19.62 28.33 9.19
C ALA A 22 -19.28 27.40 8.02
N ALA A 23 -19.44 27.87 6.78
CA ALA A 23 -19.08 27.11 5.58
C ALA A 23 -17.57 26.81 5.51
N LEU A 24 -16.73 27.81 5.81
CA LEU A 24 -15.27 27.63 5.89
C LEU A 24 -14.87 26.67 7.01
N GLY A 25 -15.48 26.80 8.20
CA GLY A 25 -15.26 25.88 9.31
C GLY A 25 -15.62 24.43 8.97
N ALA A 26 -16.78 24.22 8.33
CA ALA A 26 -17.20 22.90 7.87
C ALA A 26 -16.23 22.30 6.83
N TYR A 27 -15.74 23.12 5.90
CA TYR A 27 -14.76 22.70 4.90
C TYR A 27 -13.43 22.26 5.53
N LEU A 28 -12.92 23.02 6.50
CA LEU A 28 -11.68 22.68 7.21
C LEU A 28 -11.80 21.38 7.99
N VAL A 29 -12.94 21.08 8.61
CA VAL A 29 -13.18 19.79 9.29
C VAL A 29 -13.11 18.63 8.30
N THR A 30 -13.69 18.77 7.11
CA THR A 30 -13.63 17.75 6.06
C THR A 30 -12.19 17.49 5.62
N LEU A 31 -11.39 18.55 5.41
CA LEU A 31 -9.96 18.43 5.09
C LEU A 31 -9.15 17.77 6.21
N SER A 32 -9.46 18.07 7.47
CA SER A 32 -8.78 17.43 8.61
C SER A 32 -9.09 15.93 8.70
N ARG A 33 -10.30 15.50 8.30
CA ARG A 33 -10.65 14.08 8.30
C ARG A 33 -9.92 13.32 7.20
N THR A 34 -9.81 13.90 6.00
CA THR A 34 -9.11 13.26 4.89
C THR A 34 -7.60 13.14 5.14
N SER A 35 -6.99 14.10 5.86
CA SER A 35 -5.56 14.02 6.20
C SER A 35 -5.22 12.87 7.15
N HIS A 36 -6.06 12.57 8.15
CA HIS A 36 -5.86 11.44 9.05
C HIS A 36 -5.97 10.09 8.33
N LEU A 37 -6.91 9.97 7.38
CA LEU A 37 -7.08 8.75 6.58
C LEU A 37 -5.89 8.52 5.63
N ALA A 38 -5.40 9.58 4.98
CA ALA A 38 -4.23 9.49 4.11
C ALA A 38 -3.00 8.97 4.87
N ALA A 39 -2.72 9.53 6.05
CA ALA A 39 -1.60 9.08 6.88
C ALA A 39 -1.71 7.61 7.32
N ALA A 40 -2.93 7.15 7.64
CA ALA A 40 -3.17 5.75 7.98
C ALA A 40 -2.94 4.81 6.78
N LEU A 41 -3.34 5.23 5.59
CA LEU A 41 -3.16 4.49 4.34
C LEU A 41 -1.68 4.41 3.92
N ASP A 42 -0.91 5.46 4.16
CA ASP A 42 0.54 5.47 3.91
C ASP A 42 1.26 4.41 4.76
N VAL A 43 0.89 4.28 6.03
CA VAL A 43 1.42 3.23 6.90
C VAL A 43 1.00 1.84 6.42
N HIS A 44 -0.24 1.65 5.98
CA HIS A 44 -0.69 0.37 5.43
C HIS A 44 0.05 0.01 4.15
N SER A 45 0.28 0.99 3.26
CA SER A 45 1.12 0.84 2.07
C SER A 45 2.55 0.42 2.40
N ALA A 46 3.16 1.03 3.41
CA ALA A 46 4.51 0.65 3.86
C ALA A 46 4.55 -0.78 4.39
N ARG A 47 3.54 -1.20 5.16
CA ARG A 47 3.43 -2.58 5.66
C ARG A 47 3.19 -3.58 4.52
N ALA A 48 2.34 -3.25 3.55
CA ALA A 48 2.13 -4.08 2.35
C ALA A 48 3.44 -4.28 1.58
N TYR A 49 4.27 -3.25 1.47
CA TYR A 49 5.59 -3.37 0.85
C TYR A 49 6.50 -4.33 1.62
N GLN A 50 6.54 -4.24 2.95
CA GLN A 50 7.32 -5.19 3.77
C GLN A 50 6.77 -6.61 3.69
N ALA A 51 5.44 -6.78 3.62
CA ALA A 51 4.81 -8.08 3.41
C ALA A 51 5.22 -8.71 2.08
N ALA A 52 5.16 -7.93 1.00
CA ALA A 52 5.59 -8.38 -0.32
C ALA A 52 7.08 -8.73 -0.33
N ARG A 53 7.93 -7.93 0.33
CA ARG A 53 9.37 -8.22 0.46
C ARG A 53 9.63 -9.52 1.21
N ALA A 54 8.92 -9.79 2.30
CA ALA A 54 9.02 -11.06 3.01
C ALA A 54 8.68 -12.26 2.10
N GLY A 55 7.69 -12.12 1.21
CA GLY A 55 7.38 -13.13 0.20
C GLY A 55 8.51 -13.36 -0.82
N ILE A 56 9.21 -12.29 -1.25
CA ILE A 56 10.42 -12.42 -2.08
C ILE A 56 11.52 -13.16 -1.32
N GLU A 57 11.79 -12.80 -0.07
CA GLU A 57 12.85 -13.41 0.74
C GLU A 57 12.57 -14.90 1.00
N TRP A 58 11.32 -15.26 1.28
CA TRP A 58 10.88 -16.65 1.41
C TRP A 58 11.13 -17.46 0.13
N ALA A 59 10.75 -16.92 -1.03
CA ALA A 59 10.91 -17.61 -2.31
C ALA A 59 12.37 -17.68 -2.75
N ALA A 60 13.13 -16.60 -2.54
CA ALA A 60 14.55 -16.53 -2.80
C ALA A 60 15.31 -17.59 -1.98
N TRP A 61 14.97 -17.74 -0.70
CA TRP A 61 15.54 -18.79 0.14
C TRP A 61 15.32 -20.19 -0.45
N GLN A 62 14.12 -20.46 -0.97
CA GLN A 62 13.81 -21.76 -1.56
C GLN A 62 14.56 -22.08 -2.85
N VAL A 63 14.91 -21.08 -3.66
CA VAL A 63 15.64 -21.30 -4.92
C VAL A 63 17.16 -21.19 -4.77
N ILE A 64 17.66 -20.34 -3.86
CA ILE A 64 19.09 -20.09 -3.67
C ILE A 64 19.74 -21.13 -2.76
N VAL A 65 19.09 -21.47 -1.63
CA VAL A 65 19.73 -22.29 -0.58
C VAL A 65 19.98 -23.75 -0.96
N PRO A 66 19.07 -24.45 -1.67
CA PRO A 66 19.32 -25.83 -2.05
C PRO A 66 20.59 -25.97 -2.90
N PRO A 67 21.42 -27.00 -2.70
CA PRO A 67 22.64 -27.18 -3.49
C PRO A 67 22.32 -27.57 -4.95
N GLY A 68 23.24 -27.24 -5.85
CA GLY A 68 23.16 -27.57 -7.27
C GLY A 68 22.94 -26.34 -8.17
N PRO A 69 23.20 -26.46 -9.48
CA PRO A 69 23.14 -25.32 -10.42
C PRO A 69 21.71 -24.83 -10.64
N ALA A 70 20.72 -25.68 -10.34
CA ALA A 70 19.33 -25.42 -10.66
C ALA A 70 18.40 -26.06 -9.64
N THR A 71 17.46 -25.27 -9.15
CA THR A 71 16.38 -25.66 -8.23
C THR A 71 15.03 -25.40 -8.92
N PRO A 72 14.01 -26.26 -8.80
CA PRO A 72 12.67 -25.93 -9.29
C PRO A 72 12.08 -24.77 -8.48
N CYS A 73 11.22 -23.97 -9.12
CA CYS A 73 10.38 -23.02 -8.38
C CYS A 73 9.48 -23.79 -7.40
N PRO A 74 9.12 -23.19 -6.25
CA PRO A 74 8.03 -23.72 -5.43
C PRO A 74 6.70 -23.73 -6.17
N PRO A 75 5.68 -24.42 -5.64
CA PRO A 75 4.32 -24.33 -6.15
C PRO A 75 3.93 -22.87 -6.40
N SER A 76 3.50 -22.54 -7.61
CA SER A 76 3.25 -21.16 -8.02
C SER A 76 1.89 -21.08 -8.72
N PRO A 77 0.96 -20.20 -8.27
CA PRO A 77 1.13 -19.27 -7.14
C PRO A 77 1.09 -19.96 -5.77
N SER A 78 1.89 -19.44 -4.83
CA SER A 78 1.87 -19.78 -3.40
C SER A 78 1.26 -18.63 -2.61
N THR A 79 0.31 -18.91 -1.72
CA THR A 79 -0.22 -17.90 -0.80
C THR A 79 0.43 -18.07 0.58
N LEU A 80 1.00 -16.98 1.09
CA LEU A 80 1.63 -16.90 2.39
C LEU A 80 0.76 -16.07 3.33
N THR A 81 0.58 -16.59 4.54
CA THR A 81 0.05 -15.83 5.67
C THR A 81 1.20 -15.42 6.57
N LEU A 82 1.27 -14.12 6.86
CA LEU A 82 2.29 -13.56 7.73
C LEU A 82 1.79 -13.49 9.17
N GLY A 83 2.71 -13.41 10.12
CA GLY A 83 2.39 -13.22 11.54
C GLY A 83 2.30 -11.75 11.96
N ALA A 84 1.85 -11.55 13.20
CA ALA A 84 1.90 -10.27 13.91
C ALA A 84 1.27 -9.10 13.10
N THR A 85 1.98 -7.97 13.01
CA THR A 85 1.49 -6.73 12.37
C THR A 85 1.30 -6.82 10.86
N LEU A 86 1.70 -7.94 10.24
CA LEU A 86 1.56 -8.21 8.82
C LEU A 86 0.48 -9.26 8.52
N GLY A 87 -0.16 -9.85 9.53
CA GLY A 87 -1.15 -10.92 9.34
C GLY A 87 -2.46 -10.49 8.68
N LEU A 88 -2.68 -9.18 8.56
CA LEU A 88 -3.77 -8.61 7.77
C LEU A 88 -3.49 -8.59 6.25
N PHE A 89 -2.27 -8.90 5.82
CA PHE A 89 -1.92 -8.98 4.41
C PHE A 89 -1.89 -10.43 3.94
N SER A 90 -2.55 -10.70 2.82
CA SER A 90 -2.38 -11.95 2.06
C SER A 90 -1.27 -11.73 1.03
N VAL A 91 -0.23 -12.56 1.05
CA VAL A 91 0.90 -12.44 0.12
C VAL A 91 0.86 -13.57 -0.88
N THR A 92 0.65 -13.25 -2.16
CA THR A 92 0.71 -14.21 -3.25
C THR A 92 2.07 -14.12 -3.93
N VAL A 93 2.80 -15.23 -3.95
CA VAL A 93 4.11 -15.35 -4.56
C VAL A 93 4.02 -16.20 -5.82
N GLU A 94 4.55 -15.68 -6.92
CA GLU A 94 4.70 -16.38 -8.18
C GLU A 94 6.19 -16.52 -8.51
N CYS A 95 6.58 -17.70 -8.96
CA CYS A 95 7.95 -17.99 -9.36
C CYS A 95 7.95 -18.57 -10.77
N ARG A 96 8.78 -17.99 -11.63
CA ARG A 96 9.05 -18.50 -12.97
C ARG A 96 10.55 -18.73 -13.12
N ARG A 97 10.92 -19.95 -13.49
CA ARG A 97 12.29 -20.30 -13.86
C ARG A 97 12.43 -20.31 -15.38
N SER A 98 13.55 -19.80 -15.86
CA SER A 98 14.02 -19.92 -17.23
C SER A 98 15.51 -20.21 -17.23
N ASP A 99 15.96 -21.13 -18.06
CA ASP A 99 17.38 -21.42 -18.21
C ASP A 99 17.92 -20.63 -19.42
N VAL A 100 19.07 -20.00 -19.24
CA VAL A 100 19.74 -19.17 -20.25
C VAL A 100 21.15 -19.72 -20.47
N SER A 101 21.53 -19.96 -21.73
CA SER A 101 22.90 -20.36 -22.07
C SER A 101 23.82 -19.14 -22.12
N ASP A 102 24.86 -19.13 -21.31
CA ASP A 102 25.97 -18.18 -21.38
C ASP A 102 27.21 -18.93 -21.91
N GLY A 103 27.36 -18.95 -23.24
CA GLY A 103 28.39 -19.75 -23.91
C GLY A 103 28.20 -21.25 -23.71
N ALA A 104 29.14 -21.88 -23.00
CA ALA A 104 29.10 -23.31 -22.67
C ALA A 104 28.42 -23.61 -21.32
N GLU A 105 28.06 -22.57 -20.56
CA GLU A 105 27.43 -22.67 -19.24
C GLU A 105 25.93 -22.40 -19.33
N THR A 106 25.14 -23.06 -18.49
CA THR A 106 23.69 -22.85 -18.38
C THR A 106 23.39 -22.22 -17.03
N VAL A 107 22.86 -21.01 -17.05
CA VAL A 107 22.47 -20.24 -15.86
C VAL A 107 20.96 -20.33 -15.67
N SER A 108 20.51 -20.69 -14.46
CA SER A 108 19.09 -20.71 -14.12
C SER A 108 18.66 -19.34 -13.60
N VAL A 109 17.77 -18.67 -14.33
CA VAL A 109 17.20 -17.38 -13.96
C VAL A 109 15.81 -17.57 -13.36
N TYR A 110 15.59 -16.96 -12.19
CA TYR A 110 14.35 -17.01 -11.43
C TYR A 110 13.74 -15.62 -11.37
N GLN A 111 12.56 -15.47 -11.95
CA GLN A 111 11.72 -14.29 -11.80
C GLN A 111 10.71 -14.56 -10.70
N ILE A 112 10.82 -13.83 -9.60
CA ILE A 112 9.95 -13.96 -8.44
C ILE A 112 9.12 -12.70 -8.33
N ARG A 113 7.81 -12.87 -8.34
CA ARG A 113 6.83 -11.82 -8.09
C ARG A 113 6.15 -12.08 -6.76
N SER A 114 6.07 -11.07 -5.92
CA SER A 114 5.35 -11.13 -4.65
C SER A 114 4.35 -9.99 -4.57
N THR A 115 3.08 -10.32 -4.36
CA THR A 115 1.97 -9.37 -4.29
C THR A 115 1.31 -9.48 -2.93
N ALA A 116 1.40 -8.42 -2.13
CA ALA A 116 0.70 -8.30 -0.86
C ALA A 116 -0.58 -7.50 -1.04
N THR A 117 -1.71 -8.05 -0.60
CA THR A 117 -3.02 -7.40 -0.61
C THR A 117 -3.63 -7.35 0.79
N ALA A 118 -4.32 -6.26 1.10
CA ALA A 118 -5.20 -6.15 2.26
C ALA A 118 -6.50 -5.44 1.86
N GLY A 119 -7.60 -5.85 2.48
CA GLY A 119 -8.95 -5.38 2.12
C GLY A 119 -9.50 -6.06 0.86
N ALA A 120 -10.65 -5.58 0.40
CA ALA A 120 -11.32 -6.07 -0.80
C ALA A 120 -11.19 -5.04 -1.94
N ALA A 121 -10.94 -5.52 -3.16
CA ALA A 121 -10.82 -4.64 -4.32
C ALA A 121 -12.11 -3.82 -4.51
N GLY A 122 -11.96 -2.49 -4.61
CA GLY A 122 -13.07 -1.55 -4.72
C GLY A 122 -13.45 -0.86 -3.40
N GLU A 123 -12.94 -1.33 -2.26
CA GLU A 123 -13.13 -0.66 -0.98
C GLU A 123 -12.07 0.45 -0.74
N PRO A 124 -12.40 1.50 0.02
CA PRO A 124 -11.48 2.62 0.29
C PRO A 124 -10.20 2.24 1.04
N ASP A 125 -10.20 1.09 1.72
CA ASP A 125 -9.10 0.54 2.50
C ASP A 125 -8.27 -0.50 1.73
N TYR A 126 -8.59 -0.75 0.45
CA TYR A 126 -7.83 -1.67 -0.39
C TYR A 126 -6.40 -1.18 -0.60
N VAL A 127 -5.44 -2.04 -0.24
CA VAL A 127 -4.02 -1.80 -0.48
C VAL A 127 -3.42 -3.01 -1.17
N GLU A 128 -2.74 -2.75 -2.29
CA GLU A 128 -1.96 -3.74 -3.02
C GLU A 128 -0.54 -3.22 -3.25
N ARG A 129 0.45 -4.07 -2.95
CA ARG A 129 1.85 -3.83 -3.31
C ARG A 129 2.44 -5.05 -3.98
N ARG A 130 2.95 -4.85 -5.18
CA ARG A 130 3.67 -5.87 -5.96
C ARG A 130 5.14 -5.51 -6.03
N ILE A 131 5.99 -6.48 -5.72
CA ILE A 131 7.44 -6.40 -5.87
C ILE A 131 7.89 -7.55 -6.77
N GLU A 132 8.90 -7.29 -7.59
CA GLU A 132 9.49 -8.27 -8.49
C GLU A 132 11.00 -8.28 -8.28
N ALA A 133 11.58 -9.47 -8.23
CA ALA A 133 13.01 -9.69 -8.08
C ALA A 133 13.47 -10.80 -9.02
N VAL A 134 14.70 -10.67 -9.52
CA VAL A 134 15.32 -11.65 -10.40
C VAL A 134 16.57 -12.18 -9.73
N PHE A 135 16.69 -13.50 -9.66
CA PHE A 135 17.86 -14.20 -9.14
C PHE A 135 18.45 -15.07 -10.24
N ALA A 136 19.77 -15.13 -10.33
CA ALA A 136 20.49 -16.04 -11.19
C ALA A 136 21.27 -17.04 -10.33
N LYS A 137 21.34 -18.27 -10.79
CA LYS A 137 22.06 -19.36 -10.15
C LYS A 137 22.86 -20.14 -11.17
#